data_AF-A0A7C5QA83-F1
#
_entry.id   AF-A0A7C5QA83-F1
#
_cell.length_a   1.000
_cell.length_b   1.000
_cell.length_c   1.000
_cell.angle_alpha   90.00
_cell.angle_beta   90.00
_cell.angle_gamma   90.00
#
_symmetry.space_group_name_H-M   'P 1'
#
loop_
_entity.id
_entity.type
_entity.pdbx_description
1 polymer ?
#
loop_
_entity_poly.entity_id
_entity_poly.type
_entity_poly.pdbx_seq_one_letter_code
_entity_poly.pdbx_strand_id
1 'polypeptide(L)'
;MRNKNEKLVKAKLILAILFIFMFLIMPCKIYSQSQNQTPQNPAQENEKSKVKAEEAFKRGVELFNQEKYVGALEEFRKSYALAPKPLVLYNIGICQYFLFQYESSIETFKKYLLEAKKIPPDKRKKVEELIKEMESKSAKVTIVTEPAEANVMIDGKISLTTPVKEPVILGPGEHKVEVKKDGYNSSIQSVVLTEGMTKTIEIRLEKILEEKGTETKGVAENAKGADLKKGVISVSSSSPDAFGSIDGGEKRKLPAEFEVTAGKHIVKVEAEGMIPEIKEISVSGGQEIFLDVSLKSKGKEAQKEGVEKGKPFYKSAWFWSVIGVVVAGGAGAGIYFGVSQRGGGGSNIILEVHPK
;
A
#
# COMPACT_ATOMS: atom_id res chain seq x y z
N MET A 1 52.36 68.14 17.41
CA MET A 1 51.56 67.66 16.25
C MET A 1 50.32 66.86 16.68
N ARG A 2 49.49 67.38 17.60
CA ARG A 2 48.33 66.64 18.17
C ARG A 2 46.96 67.22 17.77
N ASN A 3 46.94 68.36 17.07
CA ASN A 3 45.72 69.15 16.79
C ASN A 3 45.26 69.11 15.31
N LYS A 4 45.93 68.33 14.44
CA LYS A 4 45.51 68.12 13.03
C LYS A 4 44.65 66.87 12.83
N ASN A 5 44.75 65.88 13.73
CA ASN A 5 44.07 64.60 13.56
C ASN A 5 42.61 64.62 14.06
N GLU A 6 42.24 65.47 15.02
CA GLU A 6 40.83 65.62 15.43
C GLU A 6 39.96 66.29 14.37
N LYS A 7 40.51 67.28 13.63
CA LYS A 7 39.78 67.93 12.54
C LYS A 7 39.53 66.98 11.35
N LEU A 8 40.43 66.03 11.12
CA LEU A 8 40.29 65.03 10.04
C LEU A 8 39.26 63.95 10.36
N VAL A 9 39.12 63.57 11.64
CA VAL A 9 38.13 62.56 12.08
C VAL A 9 36.72 63.16 12.09
N LYS A 10 36.54 64.42 12.51
CA LYS A 10 35.23 65.10 12.49
C LYS A 10 34.72 65.38 11.06
N ALA A 11 35.62 65.64 10.10
CA ALA A 11 35.24 65.82 8.69
C ALA A 11 34.81 64.51 8.00
N LYS A 12 35.39 63.36 8.39
CA LYS A 12 34.97 62.04 7.85
C LYS A 12 33.67 61.52 8.47
N LEU A 13 33.31 61.94 9.68
CA LEU A 13 32.07 61.52 10.33
C LEU A 13 30.83 62.27 9.81
N ILE A 14 30.98 63.53 9.38
CA ILE A 14 29.87 64.32 8.78
C ILE A 14 29.58 63.87 7.33
N LEU A 15 30.57 63.35 6.60
CA LEU A 15 30.38 62.80 5.25
C LEU A 15 29.69 61.41 5.26
N ALA A 16 29.74 60.68 6.37
CA ALA A 16 29.10 59.37 6.51
C ALA A 16 27.62 59.45 6.92
N ILE A 17 27.17 60.57 7.51
CA ILE A 17 25.77 60.74 7.96
C ILE A 17 24.89 61.35 6.86
N LEU A 18 25.46 62.06 5.88
CA LEU A 18 24.72 62.57 4.71
C LEU A 18 24.51 61.55 3.59
N PHE A 19 25.08 60.35 3.67
CA PHE A 19 24.81 59.24 2.74
C PHE A 19 23.75 58.25 3.26
N ILE A 20 23.24 58.45 4.48
CA ILE A 20 22.24 57.59 5.13
C ILE A 20 20.79 58.11 4.92
N PHE A 21 20.60 59.25 4.24
CA PHE A 21 19.27 59.86 4.04
C PHE A 21 18.96 60.27 2.59
N MET A 22 19.49 59.55 1.59
CA MET A 22 19.14 59.73 0.17
C MET A 22 19.03 58.40 -0.59
N PHE A 23 18.39 57.40 0.02
CA PHE A 23 17.94 56.16 -0.66
C PHE A 23 16.64 55.62 -0.05
N LEU A 24 15.77 56.52 0.41
CA LEU A 24 14.35 56.25 0.62
C LEU A 24 13.61 56.82 -0.59
N ILE A 25 12.69 56.04 -1.15
CA ILE A 25 11.93 56.26 -2.40
C ILE A 25 12.62 55.72 -3.69
N MET A 26 13.21 54.53 -3.61
CA MET A 26 13.28 53.66 -4.80
C MET A 26 12.10 52.68 -4.71
N PRO A 27 11.15 52.65 -5.66
CA PRO A 27 10.10 51.64 -5.65
C PRO A 27 10.77 50.27 -5.71
N CYS A 28 10.55 49.48 -4.67
CA CYS A 28 10.87 48.07 -4.63
C CYS A 28 10.18 47.42 -5.84
N LYS A 29 10.91 47.26 -6.95
CA LYS A 29 10.57 46.25 -7.93
C LYS A 29 10.73 44.95 -7.17
N ILE A 30 9.60 44.38 -6.77
CA ILE A 30 9.45 42.99 -6.39
C ILE A 30 10.05 42.21 -7.56
N TYR A 31 11.33 41.88 -7.45
CA TYR A 31 11.95 40.87 -8.27
C TYR A 31 11.44 39.57 -7.68
N SER A 32 10.24 39.16 -8.11
CA SER A 32 9.91 37.76 -7.96
C SER A 32 11.00 37.02 -8.72
N GLN A 33 11.86 36.31 -8.00
CA GLN A 33 12.49 35.14 -8.59
C GLN A 33 11.35 34.14 -8.83
N SER A 34 10.59 34.39 -9.89
CA SER A 34 9.98 33.31 -10.64
C SER A 34 11.14 32.39 -10.96
N GLN A 35 11.18 31.22 -10.33
CA GLN A 35 12.00 30.15 -10.85
C GLN A 35 11.53 29.97 -12.29
N ASN A 36 12.34 30.46 -13.23
CA ASN A 36 12.25 30.10 -14.64
C ASN A 36 12.45 28.59 -14.70
N GLN A 37 11.39 27.83 -14.46
CA GLN A 37 11.22 26.55 -15.11
C GLN A 37 11.08 26.90 -16.59
N THR A 38 12.21 26.86 -17.29
CA THR A 38 12.22 26.73 -18.75
C THR A 38 11.16 25.69 -19.10
N PRO A 39 10.22 25.96 -20.03
CA PRO A 39 9.24 24.96 -20.44
C PRO A 39 10.01 23.68 -20.78
N GLN A 40 9.85 22.63 -19.95
CA GLN A 40 10.57 21.38 -20.20
C GLN A 40 10.12 20.90 -21.57
N ASN A 41 11.08 20.71 -22.48
CA ASN A 41 10.79 20.17 -23.80
C ASN A 41 10.08 18.81 -23.59
N PRO A 42 8.84 18.63 -24.09
CA PRO A 42 8.09 17.39 -23.88
C PRO A 42 8.85 16.13 -24.32
N ALA A 43 9.77 16.25 -25.29
CA ALA A 43 10.63 15.15 -25.72
C ALA A 43 11.65 14.74 -24.64
N GLN A 44 12.26 15.71 -23.94
CA GLN A 44 13.22 15.45 -22.86
C GLN A 44 12.54 14.90 -21.60
N GLU A 45 11.33 15.36 -21.30
CA GLU A 45 10.53 14.85 -20.18
C GLU A 45 10.07 13.40 -20.43
N ASN A 46 9.69 13.08 -21.68
CA ASN A 46 9.35 11.72 -22.09
C ASN A 46 10.57 10.77 -22.00
N GLU A 47 11.75 11.20 -22.47
CA GLU A 47 12.98 10.42 -22.36
C GLU A 47 13.38 10.16 -20.89
N LYS A 48 13.33 11.19 -20.04
CA LYS A 48 13.57 11.05 -18.60
C LYS A 48 12.57 10.09 -17.94
N SER A 49 11.31 10.10 -18.37
CA SER A 49 10.27 9.20 -17.84
C SER A 49 10.55 7.75 -18.22
N LYS A 50 11.02 7.48 -19.45
CA LYS A 50 11.44 6.15 -19.89
C LYS A 50 12.60 5.59 -19.08
N VAL A 51 13.63 6.40 -18.83
CA VAL A 51 14.79 5.99 -18.01
C VAL A 51 14.34 5.62 -16.59
N LYS A 52 13.53 6.48 -15.94
CA LYS A 52 12.98 6.18 -14.61
C LYS A 52 12.10 4.93 -14.60
N ALA A 53 11.33 4.68 -15.67
CA ALA A 53 10.51 3.49 -15.79
C ALA A 53 11.36 2.21 -15.87
N GLU A 54 12.50 2.26 -16.57
CA GLU A 54 13.45 1.15 -16.68
C GLU A 54 14.18 0.88 -15.37
N GLU A 55 14.60 1.92 -14.65
CA GLU A 55 15.16 1.79 -13.30
C GLU A 55 14.18 1.13 -12.33
N ALA A 56 12.92 1.58 -12.34
CA ALA A 56 11.87 0.98 -11.53
C ALA A 56 11.62 -0.48 -11.91
N PHE A 57 11.59 -0.80 -13.21
CA PHE A 57 11.46 -2.18 -13.66
C PHE A 57 12.59 -3.07 -13.14
N LYS A 58 13.84 -2.61 -13.24
CA LYS A 58 15.03 -3.35 -12.75
C LYS A 58 14.95 -3.60 -11.24
N ARG A 59 14.57 -2.58 -10.45
CA ARG A 59 14.35 -2.74 -9.00
C ARG A 59 13.21 -3.73 -8.71
N GLY A 60 12.12 -3.67 -9.47
CA GLY A 60 11.01 -4.62 -9.33
C GLY A 60 11.46 -6.06 -9.52
N VAL A 61 12.26 -6.32 -10.55
CA VAL A 61 12.86 -7.64 -10.81
C VAL A 61 13.75 -8.09 -9.64
N GLU A 62 14.63 -7.23 -9.17
CA GLU A 62 15.54 -7.55 -8.07
C GLU A 62 14.77 -7.92 -6.80
N LEU A 63 13.78 -7.10 -6.42
CA LEU A 63 12.91 -7.35 -5.27
C LEU A 63 12.13 -8.65 -5.44
N PHE A 64 11.63 -8.94 -6.64
CA PHE A 64 10.94 -10.19 -6.91
C PHE A 64 11.85 -11.40 -6.68
N ASN A 65 13.08 -11.36 -7.20
CA ASN A 65 14.05 -12.45 -7.04
C ASN A 65 14.44 -12.68 -5.56
N GLN A 66 14.27 -11.66 -4.72
CA GLN A 66 14.42 -11.74 -3.27
C GLN A 66 13.12 -12.15 -2.55
N GLU A 67 12.08 -12.57 -3.29
CA GLU A 67 10.74 -12.90 -2.80
C GLU A 67 10.03 -11.74 -2.07
N LYS A 68 10.49 -10.49 -2.30
CA LYS A 68 9.91 -9.26 -1.73
C LYS A 68 8.79 -8.74 -2.62
N TYR A 69 7.71 -9.52 -2.75
CA TYR A 69 6.64 -9.28 -3.72
C TYR A 69 5.89 -7.95 -3.55
N VAL A 70 5.72 -7.45 -2.32
CA VAL A 70 5.10 -6.14 -2.06
C VAL A 70 5.94 -5.02 -2.69
N GLY A 71 7.25 -5.00 -2.42
CA GLY A 71 8.15 -3.99 -3.00
C GLY A 71 8.28 -4.14 -4.51
N ALA A 72 8.30 -5.38 -5.01
CA ALA A 72 8.35 -5.66 -6.45
C ALA A 72 7.11 -5.09 -7.17
N LEU A 73 5.91 -5.33 -6.62
CA LEU A 73 4.65 -4.83 -7.14
C LEU A 73 4.65 -3.30 -7.27
N GLU A 74 5.12 -2.59 -6.24
CA GLU A 74 5.19 -1.13 -6.23
C GLU A 74 6.15 -0.59 -7.29
N GLU A 75 7.34 -1.18 -7.44
CA GLU A 75 8.29 -0.77 -8.48
C GLU A 75 7.80 -1.10 -9.89
N PHE A 76 7.09 -2.23 -10.11
CA PHE A 76 6.47 -2.52 -11.40
C PHE A 76 5.31 -1.58 -11.73
N ARG A 77 4.47 -1.23 -10.74
CA ARG A 77 3.41 -0.22 -10.91
C ARG A 77 3.99 1.13 -11.27
N LYS A 78 5.04 1.56 -10.58
CA LYS A 78 5.79 2.78 -10.88
C LYS A 78 6.35 2.75 -12.30
N SER A 79 6.95 1.63 -12.72
CA SER A 79 7.43 1.45 -14.10
C SER A 79 6.31 1.63 -15.12
N TYR A 80 5.19 0.93 -14.92
CA TYR A 80 4.03 0.98 -15.82
C TYR A 80 3.39 2.38 -15.87
N ALA A 81 3.33 3.10 -14.74
CA ALA A 81 2.79 4.45 -14.69
C ALA A 81 3.67 5.46 -15.45
N LEU A 82 5.00 5.30 -15.39
CA LEU A 82 5.94 6.20 -16.07
C LEU A 82 6.06 5.92 -17.57
N ALA A 83 6.02 4.64 -17.97
CA ALA A 83 6.06 4.23 -19.37
C ALA A 83 5.22 2.95 -19.57
N PRO A 84 3.92 3.08 -19.89
CA PRO A 84 3.01 1.94 -20.02
C PRO A 84 3.48 0.95 -21.10
N LYS A 85 3.91 -0.23 -20.65
CA LYS A 85 4.31 -1.34 -21.52
C LYS A 85 3.51 -2.58 -21.12
N PRO A 86 2.74 -3.22 -22.03
CA PRO A 86 1.92 -4.38 -21.68
C PRO A 86 2.70 -5.52 -21.01
N LEU A 87 3.97 -5.73 -21.36
CA LEU A 87 4.83 -6.74 -20.74
C LEU A 87 5.02 -6.54 -19.22
N VAL A 88 4.93 -5.31 -18.72
CA VAL A 88 5.04 -5.02 -17.28
C VAL A 88 3.80 -5.52 -16.52
N LEU A 89 2.63 -5.54 -17.17
CA LEU A 89 1.40 -6.08 -16.56
C LEU A 89 1.55 -7.54 -16.16
N TYR A 90 2.29 -8.35 -16.93
CA TYR A 90 2.57 -9.73 -16.56
C TYR A 90 3.28 -9.83 -15.20
N ASN A 91 4.29 -8.99 -14.96
CA ASN A 91 5.03 -8.97 -13.69
C ASN A 91 4.17 -8.44 -12.54
N ILE A 92 3.32 -7.43 -12.78
CA ILE A 92 2.34 -6.93 -11.81
C ILE A 92 1.38 -8.05 -11.40
N GLY A 93 0.79 -8.76 -12.38
CA GLY A 93 -0.13 -9.87 -12.16
C GLY A 93 0.52 -11.00 -11.36
N ILE A 94 1.75 -11.37 -11.70
CA ILE A 94 2.48 -12.40 -10.94
C ILE A 94 2.74 -11.95 -9.50
N CYS A 95 3.16 -10.70 -9.26
CA CYS A 95 3.31 -10.22 -7.88
C CYS A 95 2.00 -10.29 -7.10
N GLN A 96 0.88 -9.89 -7.72
CA GLN A 96 -0.43 -9.96 -7.10
C GLN A 96 -0.84 -11.41 -6.79
N TYR A 97 -0.54 -12.35 -7.67
CA TYR A 97 -0.74 -13.79 -7.42
C TYR A 97 0.01 -14.27 -6.18
N PHE A 98 1.29 -13.94 -6.04
CA PHE A 98 2.09 -14.32 -4.85
C PHE A 98 1.64 -13.64 -3.57
N LEU A 99 0.97 -12.50 -3.68
CA LEU A 99 0.36 -11.76 -2.58
C LEU A 99 -1.08 -12.18 -2.29
N PHE A 100 -1.57 -13.24 -2.96
CA PHE A 100 -2.96 -13.72 -2.87
C PHE A 100 -4.02 -12.68 -3.23
N GLN A 101 -3.65 -11.60 -3.93
CA GLN A 101 -4.54 -10.58 -4.47
C GLN A 101 -5.15 -11.08 -5.79
N TYR A 102 -5.90 -12.17 -5.73
CA TYR A 102 -6.37 -12.90 -6.90
C TYR A 102 -7.30 -12.07 -7.77
N GLU A 103 -8.18 -11.24 -7.18
CA GLU A 103 -9.04 -10.32 -7.91
C GLU A 103 -8.22 -9.35 -8.77
N SER A 104 -7.24 -8.68 -8.15
CA SER A 104 -6.34 -7.73 -8.82
C SER A 104 -5.47 -8.43 -9.89
N SER A 105 -5.03 -9.66 -9.60
CA SER A 105 -4.19 -10.47 -10.48
C SER A 105 -4.95 -10.91 -11.74
N ILE A 106 -6.17 -11.41 -11.59
CA ILE A 106 -7.05 -11.82 -12.68
C ILE A 106 -7.30 -10.63 -13.62
N GLU A 107 -7.66 -9.47 -13.08
CA GLU A 107 -7.88 -8.25 -13.87
C GLU A 107 -6.62 -7.83 -14.64
N THR A 108 -5.47 -7.84 -13.96
CA THR A 108 -4.19 -7.47 -14.56
C THR A 108 -3.78 -8.44 -15.67
N PHE A 109 -4.00 -9.74 -15.50
CA PHE A 109 -3.74 -10.71 -16.56
C PHE A 109 -4.72 -10.61 -17.73
N LYS A 110 -6.00 -10.37 -17.47
CA LYS A 110 -6.99 -10.09 -18.52
C LYS A 110 -6.56 -8.86 -19.34
N LYS A 111 -6.09 -7.79 -18.67
CA LYS A 111 -5.53 -6.60 -19.31
C LYS A 111 -4.26 -6.93 -20.12
N TYR A 112 -3.35 -7.74 -19.59
CA TYR A 112 -2.16 -8.21 -20.30
C TYR A 112 -2.52 -8.96 -21.60
N LEU A 113 -3.46 -9.90 -21.52
CA LEU A 113 -3.91 -10.70 -22.67
C LEU A 113 -4.59 -9.88 -23.76
N LEU A 114 -5.19 -8.74 -23.38
CA LEU A 114 -5.84 -7.77 -24.25
C LEU A 114 -4.84 -6.82 -24.92
N GLU A 115 -3.91 -6.24 -24.15
CA GLU A 115 -3.03 -5.16 -24.65
C GLU A 115 -1.77 -5.66 -25.35
N ALA A 116 -1.27 -6.85 -25.00
CA ALA A 116 -0.02 -7.35 -25.58
C ALA A 116 -0.24 -7.88 -27.01
N LYS A 117 0.28 -7.14 -28.00
CA LYS A 117 0.11 -7.41 -29.44
C LYS A 117 0.65 -8.77 -29.91
N LYS A 118 1.71 -9.29 -29.29
CA LYS A 118 2.38 -10.53 -29.68
C LYS A 118 2.68 -11.36 -28.43
N ILE A 119 1.76 -12.25 -28.08
CA ILE A 119 1.93 -13.23 -27.00
C ILE A 119 2.13 -14.60 -27.64
N PRO A 120 3.24 -15.32 -27.36
CA PRO A 120 3.39 -16.70 -27.79
C PRO A 120 2.20 -17.58 -27.31
N PRO A 121 1.67 -18.51 -28.14
CA PRO A 121 0.50 -19.31 -27.78
C PRO A 121 0.60 -20.02 -26.43
N ASP A 122 1.76 -20.63 -26.13
CA ASP A 122 1.99 -21.32 -24.86
C ASP A 122 1.93 -20.37 -23.66
N LYS A 123 2.44 -19.15 -23.81
CA LYS A 123 2.38 -18.12 -22.76
C LYS A 123 0.94 -17.66 -22.53
N ARG A 124 0.18 -17.45 -23.61
CA ARG A 124 -1.25 -17.09 -23.51
C ARG A 124 -2.01 -18.19 -22.76
N LYS A 125 -1.86 -19.44 -23.19
CA LYS A 125 -2.48 -20.60 -22.53
C LYS A 125 -2.13 -20.65 -21.05
N LYS A 126 -0.86 -20.40 -20.68
CA LYS A 126 -0.45 -20.45 -19.27
C LYS A 126 -1.07 -19.35 -18.42
N VAL A 127 -1.21 -18.15 -18.96
CA VAL A 127 -1.90 -17.05 -18.26
C VAL A 127 -3.39 -17.35 -18.10
N GLU A 128 -4.02 -17.93 -19.13
CA GLU A 128 -5.43 -18.36 -19.04
C GLU A 128 -5.64 -19.47 -18.01
N GLU A 129 -4.71 -20.43 -17.91
CA GLU A 129 -4.71 -21.45 -16.84
C GLU A 129 -4.55 -20.83 -15.45
N LEU A 130 -3.66 -19.84 -15.28
CA LEU A 130 -3.49 -19.12 -14.01
C LEU A 130 -4.75 -18.36 -13.62
N ILE A 131 -5.42 -17.71 -14.58
CA ILE A 131 -6.71 -17.06 -14.34
C ILE A 131 -7.73 -18.08 -13.83
N LYS A 132 -7.87 -19.23 -14.50
CA LYS A 132 -8.80 -20.29 -14.09
C LYS A 132 -8.47 -20.87 -12.71
N GLU A 133 -7.19 -21.03 -12.39
CA GLU A 133 -6.75 -21.49 -11.07
C GLU A 133 -7.12 -20.48 -9.97
N MET A 134 -6.86 -19.20 -10.20
CA MET A 134 -7.25 -18.16 -9.24
C MET A 134 -8.76 -18.06 -9.10
N GLU A 135 -9.51 -18.13 -10.20
CA GLU A 135 -10.98 -18.10 -10.20
C GLU A 135 -11.56 -19.29 -9.41
N SER A 136 -10.96 -20.48 -9.50
CA SER A 136 -11.42 -21.66 -8.74
C SER A 136 -11.04 -21.61 -7.25
N LYS A 137 -9.94 -20.95 -6.91
CA LYS A 137 -9.48 -20.77 -5.52
C LYS A 137 -10.05 -19.54 -4.83
N SER A 138 -10.66 -18.62 -5.57
CA SER A 138 -11.23 -17.41 -4.97
C SER A 138 -12.47 -17.73 -4.16
N ALA A 139 -12.63 -17.03 -3.05
CA ALA A 139 -13.81 -17.07 -2.21
C ALA A 139 -14.93 -16.21 -2.81
N LYS A 140 -16.18 -16.63 -2.62
CA LYS A 140 -17.39 -15.91 -2.97
C LYS A 140 -17.98 -15.30 -1.70
N VAL A 141 -17.99 -13.98 -1.61
CA VAL A 141 -18.38 -13.25 -0.41
C VAL A 141 -19.63 -12.42 -0.66
N THR A 142 -20.71 -12.76 0.03
CA THR A 142 -21.94 -11.97 0.03
C THR A 142 -21.90 -11.02 1.21
N ILE A 143 -22.11 -9.72 0.97
CA ILE A 143 -22.12 -8.71 2.04
C ILE A 143 -23.53 -8.17 2.21
N VAL A 144 -24.04 -8.29 3.43
CA VAL A 144 -25.36 -7.81 3.85
C VAL A 144 -25.16 -6.76 4.93
N THR A 145 -25.83 -5.61 4.81
CA THR A 145 -25.75 -4.56 5.83
C THR A 145 -27.12 -4.18 6.34
N GLU A 146 -27.17 -3.80 7.61
CA GLU A 146 -28.33 -3.15 8.23
C GLU A 146 -27.90 -1.84 8.86
N PRO A 147 -28.37 -0.67 8.39
CA PRO A 147 -29.33 -0.47 7.32
C PRO A 147 -28.78 -0.90 5.95
N ALA A 148 -29.69 -1.15 5.01
CA ALA A 148 -29.34 -1.32 3.60
C ALA A 148 -28.77 -0.01 3.01
N GLU A 149 -28.31 -0.07 1.77
CA GLU A 149 -27.76 1.09 1.04
C GLU A 149 -26.50 1.68 1.69
N ALA A 150 -25.72 0.84 2.35
CA ALA A 150 -24.44 1.23 2.94
C ALA A 150 -23.31 1.10 1.91
N ASN A 151 -22.36 2.03 1.99
CA ASN A 151 -21.15 2.02 1.19
C ASN A 151 -20.13 1.07 1.85
N VAL A 152 -19.69 0.06 1.11
CA VAL A 152 -18.69 -0.92 1.57
C VAL A 152 -17.40 -0.74 0.77
N MET A 153 -16.28 -0.74 1.47
CA MET A 153 -14.93 -0.73 0.93
C MET A 153 -14.20 -1.99 1.36
N ILE A 154 -13.61 -2.75 0.43
CA ILE A 154 -12.82 -3.95 0.73
C ILE A 154 -11.37 -3.69 0.34
N ASP A 155 -10.46 -3.88 1.29
CA ASP A 155 -9.00 -3.66 1.18
C ASP A 155 -8.60 -2.28 0.62
N GLY A 156 -9.48 -1.29 0.76
CA GLY A 156 -9.30 0.04 0.18
C GLY A 156 -9.35 0.10 -1.35
N LYS A 157 -9.77 -0.99 -2.03
CA LYS A 157 -9.78 -1.11 -3.49
C LYS A 157 -11.17 -1.29 -4.08
N ILE A 158 -11.97 -2.18 -3.50
CA ILE A 158 -13.30 -2.52 -4.03
C ILE A 158 -14.31 -1.63 -3.31
N SER A 159 -15.02 -0.80 -4.06
CA SER A 159 -16.09 0.05 -3.53
C SER A 159 -17.43 -0.41 -4.09
N LEU A 160 -18.39 -0.68 -3.22
CA LEU A 160 -19.72 -1.15 -3.59
C LEU A 160 -20.79 -0.58 -2.64
N THR A 161 -22.05 -0.69 -3.03
CA THR A 161 -23.21 -0.27 -2.21
C THR A 161 -24.13 -1.47 -2.03
N THR A 162 -24.59 -1.72 -0.81
CA THR A 162 -25.50 -2.84 -0.51
C THR A 162 -26.96 -2.50 -0.87
N PRO A 163 -27.81 -3.50 -1.19
CA PRO A 163 -27.47 -4.92 -1.39
C PRO A 163 -26.69 -5.15 -2.69
N VAL A 164 -25.69 -6.04 -2.63
CA VAL A 164 -24.94 -6.48 -3.82
C VAL A 164 -25.72 -7.53 -4.60
N LYS A 165 -25.75 -7.42 -5.94
CA LYS A 165 -26.46 -8.37 -6.80
C LYS A 165 -25.73 -9.72 -6.93
N GLU A 166 -24.40 -9.68 -6.94
CA GLU A 166 -23.54 -10.85 -7.10
C GLU A 166 -22.53 -10.90 -5.95
N PRO A 167 -22.09 -12.10 -5.52
CA PRO A 167 -21.01 -12.22 -4.55
C PRO A 167 -19.72 -11.57 -5.04
N VAL A 168 -19.02 -10.92 -4.12
CA VAL A 168 -17.68 -10.39 -4.39
C VAL A 168 -16.69 -11.54 -4.44
N ILE A 169 -15.86 -11.57 -5.47
CA ILE A 169 -14.80 -12.56 -5.62
C ILE A 169 -13.53 -12.02 -4.96
N LEU A 170 -13.05 -12.71 -3.93
CA LEU A 170 -11.86 -12.33 -3.17
C LEU A 170 -10.85 -13.48 -3.13
N GLY A 171 -9.56 -13.17 -3.07
CA GLY A 171 -8.53 -14.18 -2.81
C GLY A 171 -8.70 -14.87 -1.46
N PRO A 172 -7.99 -15.97 -1.20
CA PRO A 172 -7.83 -16.50 0.15
C PRO A 172 -6.89 -15.59 0.95
N GLY A 173 -7.11 -15.48 2.25
CA GLY A 173 -6.33 -14.62 3.13
C GLY A 173 -7.21 -13.73 4.01
N GLU A 174 -6.59 -12.75 4.64
CA GLU A 174 -7.27 -11.74 5.45
C GLU A 174 -7.69 -10.55 4.58
N HIS A 175 -8.96 -10.18 4.66
CA HIS A 175 -9.54 -9.03 3.98
C HIS A 175 -10.15 -8.05 4.97
N LYS A 176 -9.96 -6.76 4.74
CA LYS A 176 -10.54 -5.68 5.55
C LYS A 176 -11.80 -5.14 4.87
N VAL A 177 -12.94 -5.23 5.55
CA VAL A 177 -14.24 -4.72 5.08
C VAL A 177 -14.61 -3.50 5.91
N GLU A 178 -14.69 -2.33 5.27
CA GLU A 178 -15.15 -1.09 5.90
C GLU A 178 -16.54 -0.74 5.39
N VAL A 179 -17.46 -0.36 6.26
CA VAL A 179 -18.85 -0.03 5.92
C VAL A 179 -19.20 1.35 6.47
N LYS A 180 -19.80 2.19 5.63
CA LYS A 180 -20.19 3.57 5.95
C LYS A 180 -21.60 3.86 5.46
N LYS A 181 -22.39 4.57 6.26
CA LYS A 181 -23.69 5.11 5.88
C LYS A 181 -23.92 6.44 6.59
N ASP A 182 -24.43 7.44 5.87
CA ASP A 182 -24.78 8.72 6.47
C ASP A 182 -25.81 8.56 7.60
N GLY A 183 -25.53 9.19 8.74
CA GLY A 183 -26.33 9.06 9.96
C GLY A 183 -26.02 7.81 10.79
N TYR A 184 -24.99 7.04 10.43
CA TYR A 184 -24.56 5.84 11.15
C TYR A 184 -23.05 5.84 11.41
N ASN A 185 -22.65 5.16 12.49
CA ASN A 185 -21.24 4.90 12.78
C ASN A 185 -20.66 3.94 11.73
N SER A 186 -19.45 4.22 11.26
CA SER A 186 -18.75 3.32 10.33
C SER A 186 -18.28 2.05 11.04
N SER A 187 -18.37 0.90 10.38
CA SER A 187 -17.86 -0.38 10.87
C SER A 187 -16.63 -0.82 10.06
N ILE A 188 -15.69 -1.50 10.72
CA ILE A 188 -14.52 -2.12 10.08
C ILE A 188 -14.39 -3.54 10.60
N GLN A 189 -14.31 -4.52 9.72
CA GLN A 189 -14.20 -5.94 10.06
C GLN A 189 -13.07 -6.61 9.26
N SER A 190 -12.19 -7.35 9.95
CA SER A 190 -11.25 -8.28 9.31
C SER A 190 -11.95 -9.63 9.08
N VAL A 191 -11.80 -10.19 7.89
CA VAL A 191 -12.41 -11.47 7.50
C VAL A 191 -11.35 -12.37 6.88
N VAL A 192 -11.16 -13.53 7.47
CA VAL A 192 -10.28 -14.57 6.92
C VAL A 192 -11.09 -15.47 5.98
N LEU A 193 -10.58 -15.67 4.77
CA LEU A 193 -11.15 -16.48 3.70
C LEU A 193 -10.19 -17.62 3.34
N THR A 194 -10.73 -18.81 3.09
CA THR A 194 -9.97 -19.96 2.58
C THR A 194 -10.29 -20.20 1.10
N GLU A 195 -9.47 -21.02 0.43
CA GLU A 195 -9.66 -21.31 -1.01
C GLU A 195 -11.08 -21.83 -1.31
N GLY A 196 -11.75 -21.22 -2.29
CA GLY A 196 -13.09 -21.60 -2.75
C GLY A 196 -14.23 -21.38 -1.74
N MET A 197 -13.97 -20.73 -0.60
CA MET A 197 -14.96 -20.50 0.44
C MET A 197 -16.16 -19.70 -0.09
N THR A 198 -17.38 -20.08 0.28
CA THR A 198 -18.55 -19.20 0.15
C THR A 198 -18.92 -18.68 1.53
N LYS A 199 -18.99 -17.36 1.71
CA LYS A 199 -19.22 -16.73 3.02
C LYS A 199 -20.19 -15.57 2.90
N THR A 200 -21.13 -15.47 3.83
CA THR A 200 -21.96 -14.28 4.03
C THR A 200 -21.39 -13.49 5.20
N ILE A 201 -21.18 -12.19 5.01
CA ILE A 201 -20.78 -11.24 6.04
C ILE A 201 -21.98 -10.33 6.30
N GLU A 202 -22.47 -10.34 7.53
CA GLU A 202 -23.59 -9.52 7.98
C GLU A 202 -23.06 -8.41 8.90
N ILE A 203 -23.34 -7.15 8.55
CA ILE A 203 -22.82 -5.98 9.27
C ILE A 203 -23.99 -5.06 9.64
N ARG A 204 -24.25 -4.93 10.94
CA ARG A 204 -25.22 -3.97 11.46
C ARG A 204 -24.49 -2.69 11.89
N LEU A 205 -24.91 -1.54 11.36
CA LEU A 205 -24.43 -0.23 11.75
C LEU A 205 -25.35 0.39 12.80
N GLU A 206 -24.74 1.06 13.75
CA GLU A 206 -25.45 1.82 14.78
C GLU A 206 -25.73 3.24 14.31
N LYS A 207 -26.95 3.73 14.57
CA LYS A 207 -27.35 5.08 14.20
C LYS A 207 -26.65 6.10 15.10
N ILE A 208 -26.14 7.17 14.51
CA ILE A 208 -25.61 8.31 15.27
C ILE A 208 -26.81 9.02 15.92
N LEU A 209 -26.84 9.03 17.26
CA LEU A 209 -27.83 9.79 18.00
C LEU A 209 -27.39 11.26 18.06
N GLU A 210 -28.07 12.12 17.31
CA GLU A 210 -27.92 13.57 17.47
C GLU A 210 -28.45 13.96 18.86
N GLU A 211 -27.56 14.39 19.75
CA GLU A 211 -27.98 15.13 20.95
C GLU A 211 -28.55 16.47 20.47
N LYS A 212 -29.88 16.60 20.52
CA LYS A 212 -30.54 17.89 20.39
C LYS A 212 -29.94 18.83 21.43
N GLY A 213 -29.27 19.87 20.95
CA GLY A 213 -28.62 20.88 21.78
C GLY A 213 -29.57 21.41 22.84
N THR A 214 -29.26 21.14 24.09
CA THR A 214 -29.69 21.99 25.20
C THR A 214 -28.73 23.16 25.21
N GLU A 215 -29.24 24.33 24.81
CA GLU A 215 -28.60 25.61 25.07
C GLU A 215 -28.28 25.71 26.57
N THR A 216 -27.01 25.74 26.94
CA THR A 216 -26.59 26.11 28.29
C THR A 216 -25.90 27.47 28.22
N LYS A 217 -26.69 28.52 28.50
CA LYS A 217 -26.17 29.72 29.15
C LYS A 217 -25.58 29.29 30.50
N GLY A 218 -24.37 29.76 30.77
CA GLY A 218 -23.49 29.20 31.79
C GLY A 218 -23.99 29.29 33.22
N VAL A 219 -23.49 28.37 34.04
CA VAL A 219 -22.86 28.66 35.34
C VAL A 219 -21.77 27.60 35.50
N ALA A 220 -20.54 28.05 35.76
CA ALA A 220 -19.46 27.21 36.22
C ALA A 220 -19.74 26.82 37.68
N GLU A 221 -19.86 25.53 37.99
CA GLU A 221 -19.43 24.91 39.25
C GLU A 221 -19.69 23.39 39.21
N ASN A 222 -18.73 22.61 39.72
CA ASN A 222 -18.75 21.16 39.96
C ASN A 222 -18.55 20.20 38.77
N ALA A 223 -17.31 20.09 38.31
CA ALA A 223 -16.84 18.91 37.56
C ALA A 223 -16.64 17.71 38.50
N LYS A 224 -17.72 17.01 38.81
CA LYS A 224 -17.73 15.61 39.27
C LYS A 224 -18.87 14.89 38.56
N GLY A 225 -18.52 13.93 37.71
CA GLY A 225 -19.47 13.05 37.01
C GLY A 225 -19.86 13.55 35.62
N ALA A 226 -18.91 13.57 34.69
CA ALA A 226 -19.28 13.52 33.27
C ALA A 226 -19.66 12.06 32.98
N ASP A 227 -20.93 11.82 32.65
CA ASP A 227 -21.41 10.57 32.06
C ASP A 227 -20.73 10.37 30.70
N LEU A 228 -19.47 9.93 30.74
CA LEU A 228 -18.71 9.54 29.57
C LEU A 228 -19.39 8.29 29.02
N LYS A 229 -20.22 8.45 27.99
CA LYS A 229 -20.83 7.34 27.27
C LYS A 229 -19.73 6.33 26.93
N LYS A 230 -19.79 5.15 27.54
CA LYS A 230 -18.76 4.11 27.41
C LYS A 230 -19.03 3.26 26.18
N GLY A 231 -18.00 2.92 25.42
CA GLY A 231 -18.01 1.85 24.41
C GLY A 231 -17.25 0.63 24.91
N VAL A 232 -17.24 -0.44 24.11
CA VAL A 232 -16.53 -1.70 24.38
C VAL A 232 -15.62 -2.02 23.21
N ILE A 233 -14.38 -2.42 23.48
CA ILE A 233 -13.48 -2.96 22.46
C ILE A 233 -13.22 -4.43 22.80
N SER A 234 -13.74 -5.33 21.98
CA SER A 234 -13.60 -6.78 22.07
C SER A 234 -12.38 -7.19 21.25
N VAL A 235 -11.26 -7.46 21.91
CA VAL A 235 -9.98 -7.76 21.25
C VAL A 235 -9.73 -9.28 21.26
N SER A 236 -9.39 -9.85 20.11
CA SER A 236 -8.93 -11.24 19.95
C SER A 236 -7.56 -11.29 19.29
N SER A 237 -6.86 -12.41 19.45
CA SER A 237 -5.63 -12.68 18.72
C SER A 237 -5.50 -14.16 18.42
N SER A 238 -4.91 -14.46 17.26
CA SER A 238 -4.53 -15.83 16.86
C SER A 238 -3.35 -16.40 17.66
N SER A 239 -2.64 -15.56 18.44
CA SER A 239 -1.56 -16.00 19.32
C SER A 239 -2.12 -16.42 20.69
N PRO A 240 -1.93 -17.68 21.13
CA PRO A 240 -2.59 -18.24 22.33
C PRO A 240 -2.17 -17.56 23.65
N ASP A 241 -1.01 -16.90 23.65
CA ASP A 241 -0.44 -16.20 24.81
C ASP A 241 -0.45 -14.67 24.64
N ALA A 242 -1.33 -14.15 23.79
CA ALA A 242 -1.45 -12.71 23.58
C ALA A 242 -2.16 -12.00 24.74
N PHE A 243 -1.69 -10.79 25.02
CA PHE A 243 -2.28 -9.83 25.92
C PHE A 243 -2.64 -8.55 25.17
N GLY A 244 -3.78 -7.96 25.50
CA GLY A 244 -4.22 -6.67 24.99
C GLY A 244 -4.25 -5.62 26.10
N SER A 245 -4.06 -4.35 25.74
CA SER A 245 -4.25 -3.19 26.61
C SER A 245 -4.82 -2.02 25.80
N ILE A 246 -5.61 -1.17 26.46
CA ILE A 246 -6.14 0.06 25.87
C ILE A 246 -5.56 1.26 26.61
N ASP A 247 -5.04 2.25 25.88
CA ASP A 247 -4.46 3.51 26.38
C ASP A 247 -3.35 3.33 27.42
N GLY A 248 -2.61 2.23 27.32
CA GLY A 248 -1.58 1.86 28.31
C GLY A 248 -2.15 1.39 29.65
N GLY A 249 -3.46 1.11 29.72
CA GLY A 249 -4.14 0.51 30.86
C GLY A 249 -3.75 -0.96 31.08
N GLU A 250 -4.52 -1.63 31.95
CA GLU A 250 -4.21 -2.99 32.39
C GLU A 250 -4.15 -3.99 31.22
N LYS A 251 -3.10 -4.81 31.23
CA LYS A 251 -2.93 -5.89 30.24
C LYS A 251 -3.82 -7.07 30.62
N ARG A 252 -4.65 -7.51 29.69
CA ARG A 252 -5.53 -8.68 29.86
C ARG A 252 -5.23 -9.74 28.82
N LYS A 253 -5.29 -11.01 29.24
CA LYS A 253 -5.11 -12.16 28.33
C LYS A 253 -6.25 -12.15 27.30
N LEU A 254 -5.93 -12.36 26.03
CA LEU A 254 -6.91 -12.35 24.94
C LEU A 254 -7.52 -13.74 24.69
N PRO A 255 -8.78 -13.82 24.24
CA PRO A 255 -9.69 -12.70 23.94
C PRO A 255 -10.21 -11.96 25.18
N ALA A 256 -10.37 -10.63 25.10
CA ALA A 256 -10.88 -9.81 26.20
C ALA A 256 -11.63 -8.56 25.72
N GLU A 257 -12.59 -8.12 26.52
CA GLU A 257 -13.43 -6.93 26.28
C GLU A 257 -12.98 -5.75 27.14
N PHE A 258 -12.83 -4.57 26.54
CA PHE A 258 -12.37 -3.37 27.22
C PHE A 258 -13.44 -2.27 27.17
N GLU A 259 -14.01 -1.92 28.31
CA GLU A 259 -14.80 -0.69 28.42
C GLU A 259 -13.90 0.53 28.25
N VAL A 260 -14.27 1.39 27.32
CA VAL A 260 -13.55 2.63 27.00
C VAL A 260 -14.52 3.79 26.96
N THR A 261 -14.03 5.00 27.15
CA THR A 261 -14.86 6.19 26.93
C THR A 261 -15.11 6.39 25.44
N ALA A 262 -16.05 7.25 25.06
CA ALA A 262 -16.08 7.75 23.69
C ALA A 262 -14.80 8.58 23.44
N GLY A 263 -14.09 8.32 22.33
CA GLY A 263 -12.86 9.01 21.99
C GLY A 263 -11.92 8.17 21.14
N LYS A 264 -10.69 8.68 20.96
CA LYS A 264 -9.61 7.92 20.34
C LYS A 264 -8.91 7.09 21.40
N HIS A 265 -8.73 5.81 21.10
CA HIS A 265 -8.14 4.81 21.97
C HIS A 265 -6.98 4.13 21.26
N ILE A 266 -5.88 3.91 21.97
CA ILE A 266 -4.73 3.16 21.47
C ILE A 266 -4.85 1.72 21.97
N VAL A 267 -5.07 0.80 21.05
CA VAL A 267 -5.04 -0.64 21.33
C VAL A 267 -3.65 -1.16 21.09
N LYS A 268 -3.05 -1.76 22.12
CA LYS A 268 -1.77 -2.46 22.02
C LYS A 268 -1.99 -3.93 22.30
N VAL A 269 -1.59 -4.79 21.36
CA VAL A 269 -1.60 -6.24 21.49
C VAL A 269 -0.18 -6.77 21.42
N GLU A 270 0.19 -7.64 22.36
CA GLU A 270 1.53 -8.17 22.48
C GLU A 270 1.54 -9.61 23.00
N ALA A 271 2.54 -10.38 22.59
CA ALA A 271 2.79 -11.73 23.08
C ALA A 271 4.30 -11.95 23.19
N GLU A 272 4.72 -12.90 24.03
CA GLU A 272 6.13 -13.23 24.19
C GLU A 272 6.73 -13.73 22.86
N GLY A 273 7.93 -13.26 22.51
CA GLY A 273 8.56 -13.61 21.23
C GLY A 273 7.90 -13.01 19.97
N MET A 274 6.84 -12.20 20.12
CA MET A 274 6.16 -11.53 19.00
C MET A 274 6.49 -10.02 18.97
N ILE A 275 6.29 -9.40 17.80
CA ILE A 275 6.33 -7.96 17.60
C ILE A 275 4.95 -7.39 18.01
N PRO A 276 4.88 -6.43 18.95
CA PRO A 276 3.61 -5.86 19.38
C PRO A 276 2.95 -5.05 18.26
N GLU A 277 1.64 -5.17 18.12
CA GLU A 277 0.83 -4.35 17.21
C GLU A 277 0.16 -3.22 18.00
N ILE A 278 0.20 -2.00 17.45
CA ILE A 278 -0.42 -0.80 18.03
C ILE A 278 -1.39 -0.22 16.99
N LYS A 279 -2.66 -0.05 17.36
CA LYS A 279 -3.72 0.48 16.51
C LYS A 279 -4.44 1.63 17.21
N GLU A 280 -4.61 2.76 16.53
CA GLU A 280 -5.51 3.84 16.98
C GLU A 280 -6.93 3.52 16.49
N ILE A 281 -7.88 3.52 17.42
CA ILE A 281 -9.29 3.22 17.18
C ILE A 281 -10.12 4.38 17.72
N SER A 282 -11.06 4.89 16.93
CA SER A 282 -12.05 5.86 17.41
C SER A 282 -13.30 5.11 17.86
N VAL A 283 -13.64 5.24 19.14
CA VAL A 283 -14.81 4.60 19.76
C VAL A 283 -15.84 5.67 20.09
N SER A 284 -17.09 5.44 19.71
CA SER A 284 -18.22 6.27 20.09
C SER A 284 -18.90 5.68 21.33
N GLY A 285 -19.64 6.50 22.05
CA GLY A 285 -20.37 6.05 23.24
C GLY A 285 -21.40 4.97 22.90
N GLY A 286 -21.36 3.83 23.61
CA GLY A 286 -22.19 2.65 23.39
C GLY A 286 -21.67 1.69 22.31
N GLN A 287 -20.64 2.07 21.55
CA GLN A 287 -20.14 1.29 20.42
C GLN A 287 -19.36 0.07 20.89
N GLU A 288 -19.66 -1.10 20.34
CA GLU A 288 -18.82 -2.29 20.46
C GLU A 288 -17.93 -2.47 19.22
N ILE A 289 -16.63 -2.64 19.42
CA ILE A 289 -15.64 -2.80 18.35
C ILE A 289 -14.95 -4.15 18.51
N PHE A 290 -15.09 -5.01 17.50
CA PHE A 290 -14.37 -6.27 17.44
C PHE A 290 -13.04 -6.10 16.70
N LEU A 291 -11.94 -6.37 17.37
CA LEU A 291 -10.59 -6.28 16.81
C LEU A 291 -9.88 -7.62 16.89
N ASP A 292 -9.70 -8.27 15.73
CA ASP A 292 -8.84 -9.45 15.63
C ASP A 292 -7.41 -9.03 15.23
N VAL A 293 -6.42 -9.46 16.02
CA VAL A 293 -5.02 -9.04 15.88
C VAL A 293 -4.10 -10.23 15.65
N SER A 294 -3.45 -10.24 14.49
CA SER A 294 -2.42 -11.22 14.15
C SER A 294 -1.03 -10.65 14.39
N LEU A 295 -0.29 -11.23 15.34
CA LEU A 295 1.07 -10.79 15.68
C LEU A 295 2.12 -11.52 14.82
N LYS A 296 3.19 -10.81 14.45
CA LYS A 296 4.33 -11.37 13.73
C LYS A 296 5.44 -11.79 14.70
N SER A 297 6.12 -12.90 14.46
CA SER A 297 7.22 -13.36 15.30
C SER A 297 8.46 -12.45 15.21
N LYS A 298 9.12 -12.25 16.35
CA LYS A 298 10.50 -11.76 16.41
C LYS A 298 11.38 -12.95 16.04
N GLY A 299 11.83 -13.00 14.79
CA GLY A 299 12.45 -14.18 14.20
C GLY A 299 13.52 -14.84 15.09
N LYS A 300 13.37 -16.15 15.30
CA LYS A 300 14.50 -17.08 15.18
C LYS A 300 14.34 -17.77 13.82
N GLU A 301 15.46 -17.94 13.12
CA GLU A 301 15.56 -18.56 11.81
C GLU A 301 14.72 -19.84 11.71
N ALA A 302 13.92 -19.92 10.65
CA ALA A 302 13.00 -21.02 10.40
C ALA A 302 13.76 -22.31 10.04
N GLN A 303 13.66 -23.33 10.89
CA GLN A 303 13.81 -24.71 10.45
C GLN A 303 12.56 -25.12 9.67
N LYS A 304 12.79 -25.51 8.42
CA LYS A 304 11.79 -26.04 7.49
C LYS A 304 11.46 -27.49 7.87
N GLU A 305 10.19 -27.79 8.09
CA GLU A 305 9.66 -29.15 7.91
C GLU A 305 8.88 -29.22 6.59
N GLY A 306 9.24 -30.21 5.78
CA GLY A 306 8.74 -30.42 4.45
C GLY A 306 7.42 -31.18 4.46
N VAL A 307 6.42 -30.61 3.81
CA VAL A 307 5.36 -31.36 3.15
C VAL A 307 5.63 -31.25 1.67
N GLU A 308 5.98 -32.38 1.04
CA GLU A 308 6.27 -32.47 -0.39
C GLU A 308 4.98 -32.32 -1.21
N LYS A 309 4.46 -31.09 -1.30
CA LYS A 309 3.59 -30.69 -2.41
C LYS A 309 4.48 -30.55 -3.64
N GLY A 310 4.10 -31.19 -4.74
CA GLY A 310 4.83 -31.15 -6.02
C GLY A 310 5.34 -29.74 -6.34
N LYS A 311 6.58 -29.65 -6.81
CA LYS A 311 7.32 -28.39 -6.98
C LYS A 311 6.42 -27.29 -7.56
N PRO A 312 6.23 -26.15 -6.87
CA PRO A 312 5.43 -25.06 -7.40
C PRO A 312 5.94 -24.63 -8.78
N PHE A 313 5.04 -24.44 -9.75
CA PHE A 313 5.40 -24.22 -11.16
C PHE A 313 6.35 -23.02 -11.36
N TYR A 314 6.27 -22.01 -10.50
CA TYR A 314 7.11 -20.80 -10.51
C TYR A 314 8.57 -21.03 -10.09
N LYS A 315 8.89 -22.18 -9.48
CA LYS A 315 10.28 -22.59 -9.18
C LYS A 315 10.98 -23.27 -10.36
N SER A 316 10.34 -23.33 -11.52
CA SER A 316 10.94 -23.85 -12.74
C SER A 316 11.74 -22.78 -13.48
N ALA A 317 12.90 -23.15 -14.03
CA ALA A 317 13.76 -22.26 -14.80
C ALA A 317 13.07 -21.69 -16.07
N TRP A 318 12.00 -22.34 -16.56
CA TRP A 318 11.26 -21.89 -17.73
C TRP A 318 10.26 -20.75 -17.46
N PHE A 319 9.79 -20.60 -16.21
CA PHE A 319 8.92 -19.49 -15.81
C PHE A 319 9.63 -18.12 -15.99
N TRP A 320 10.94 -18.10 -15.76
CA TRP A 320 11.80 -16.92 -15.87
C TRP A 320 12.30 -16.63 -17.30
N SER A 321 12.21 -17.57 -18.23
CA SER A 321 12.79 -17.44 -19.57
C SER A 321 12.16 -16.34 -20.44
N VAL A 322 11.03 -15.76 -20.03
CA VAL A 322 10.28 -14.77 -20.83
C VAL A 322 10.18 -13.39 -20.16
N ILE A 323 10.73 -13.19 -18.96
CA ILE A 323 10.78 -11.86 -18.30
C ILE A 323 11.96 -11.00 -18.81
N GLY A 324 12.83 -11.53 -19.68
CA GLY A 324 14.01 -10.78 -20.15
C GLY A 324 14.99 -10.46 -19.02
N VAL A 325 14.95 -11.25 -17.95
CA VAL A 325 15.94 -11.21 -16.88
C VAL A 325 16.79 -12.45 -17.06
N VAL A 326 17.68 -12.37 -18.03
CA VAL A 326 18.88 -13.21 -17.99
C VAL A 326 19.73 -12.63 -16.87
N VAL A 327 19.67 -13.24 -15.68
CA VAL A 327 20.82 -13.19 -14.77
C VAL A 327 21.88 -14.09 -15.39
N ALA A 328 22.54 -13.59 -16.43
CA ALA A 328 23.86 -14.08 -16.75
C ALA A 328 24.72 -13.56 -15.60
N GLY A 329 25.19 -14.46 -14.76
CA GLY A 329 26.15 -14.11 -13.73
C GLY A 329 27.33 -13.35 -14.36
N GLY A 330 27.72 -12.27 -13.70
CA GLY A 330 29.03 -11.65 -13.90
C GLY A 330 29.16 -10.75 -15.13
N ALA A 331 29.39 -9.46 -14.87
CA ALA A 331 30.11 -8.51 -15.71
C ALA A 331 29.72 -8.42 -17.21
N GLY A 332 28.86 -7.44 -17.53
CA GLY A 332 28.96 -6.66 -18.77
C GLY A 332 28.55 -7.32 -20.08
N ALA A 333 27.28 -7.20 -20.45
CA ALA A 333 26.84 -6.99 -21.84
C ALA A 333 25.35 -6.66 -21.85
N GLY A 334 24.99 -5.43 -22.23
CA GLY A 334 23.62 -5.12 -22.60
C GLY A 334 23.28 -5.85 -23.90
N ILE A 335 22.08 -6.44 -23.99
CA ILE A 335 21.58 -6.97 -25.26
C ILE A 335 20.16 -6.47 -25.50
N TYR A 336 20.07 -5.71 -26.59
CA TYR A 336 18.90 -5.28 -27.33
C TYR A 336 18.36 -6.48 -28.12
N PHE A 337 17.05 -6.78 -28.05
CA PHE A 337 16.47 -7.85 -28.88
C PHE A 337 16.00 -7.31 -30.24
N GLY A 338 16.84 -7.53 -31.26
CA GLY A 338 16.40 -7.61 -32.65
C GLY A 338 15.99 -9.06 -32.96
N VAL A 339 14.74 -9.28 -33.32
CA VAL A 339 14.26 -10.57 -33.82
C VAL A 339 14.45 -10.60 -35.34
N SER A 340 15.30 -11.51 -35.82
CA SER A 340 15.27 -11.96 -37.22
C SER A 340 14.99 -13.45 -37.23
N GLN A 341 13.84 -13.83 -37.78
CA GLN A 341 13.52 -15.21 -38.14
C GLN A 341 14.36 -15.66 -39.34
N ARG A 342 14.88 -16.89 -39.30
CA ARG A 342 15.02 -17.70 -40.51
C ARG A 342 14.73 -19.16 -40.18
N GLY A 343 13.86 -19.75 -40.98
CA GLY A 343 13.21 -21.03 -40.71
C GLY A 343 14.01 -22.26 -41.13
N GLY A 344 13.41 -23.42 -40.83
CA GLY A 344 13.83 -24.72 -41.36
C GLY A 344 14.09 -25.76 -40.28
N GLY A 345 13.10 -26.64 -40.09
CA GLY A 345 13.19 -28.06 -39.72
C GLY A 345 14.35 -28.59 -38.86
N GLY A 346 14.00 -29.13 -37.70
CA GLY A 346 14.49 -30.45 -37.25
C GLY A 346 15.87 -30.55 -36.58
N SER A 347 15.84 -31.15 -35.39
CA SER A 347 16.93 -31.84 -34.64
C SER A 347 17.98 -31.03 -33.86
N ASN A 348 18.16 -31.48 -32.62
CA ASN A 348 19.08 -31.11 -31.53
C ASN A 348 20.32 -30.28 -31.90
N ILE A 349 20.56 -29.20 -31.15
CA ILE A 349 21.83 -28.48 -31.12
C ILE A 349 22.49 -28.73 -29.75
N ILE A 350 23.60 -29.45 -29.76
CA ILE A 350 24.60 -29.50 -28.68
C ILE A 350 25.51 -28.29 -28.88
N LEU A 351 25.66 -27.44 -27.87
CA LEU A 351 26.64 -26.34 -27.89
C LEU A 351 27.91 -26.80 -27.15
N GLU A 352 28.94 -27.17 -27.91
CA GLU A 352 30.32 -27.27 -27.40
C GLU A 352 30.95 -25.87 -27.36
N VAL A 353 31.60 -25.55 -26.24
CA VAL A 353 32.37 -24.31 -26.07
C VAL A 353 33.84 -24.68 -25.90
N HIS A 354 34.67 -24.31 -26.87
CA HIS A 354 36.12 -24.36 -26.73
C HIS A 354 36.64 -23.07 -26.06
N PRO A 355 37.45 -23.18 -24.99
CA PRO A 355 38.17 -22.04 -24.45
C PRO A 355 39.41 -21.74 -25.30
N LYS A 356 39.78 -20.45 -25.39
CA LYS A 356 41.14 -20.05 -25.76
C LYS A 356 42.03 -20.06 -24.53
#